data_AF-A0A2L2SW06-F1
#
_entry.id   AF-A0A2L2SW06-F1
#
_cell.length_a   1.000
_cell.length_b   1.000
_cell.length_c   1.000
_cell.angle_alpha   90.00
_cell.angle_beta   90.00
_cell.angle_gamma   90.00
#
_symmetry.space_group_name_H-M   'P 1'
#
loop_
_entity.id
_entity.type
_entity.pdbx_description
1 polymer ?
#
loop_
_entity_poly.entity_id
_entity_poly.type
_entity_poly.pdbx_seq_one_letter_code
_entity_poly.pdbx_strand_id
1 'polypeptide(L)'
;MVDLQHNLFLLTLDDKLGLAPPNEPDSKAKHVLDIGTGTGIWAIDYADEHPEAQVIGVDLSPIQPAFVPPNLTFMIEDIEDEWNYSHSFDYIHSRFMSSALASWTDFLTKCFNNLAPGGYMEIQEADLNIQSDDGTLKPDNIMLKSLRLLTEASVMFGRPYQDIPPLADIMAQVGFVDVVVKQFKWPINGWPKDKKDKLLGEWSYINMASGLEAFTMAPLTRAHGWTPEEVTLFLIDQRKALADKNTHAYWPMLVKLVGGIPPGGIYTMSTNQLTKVVVFGASGNFGTPITAALRQAGFEVTIVTRTESKSTFPEGIPVIRTDYAYDALTKALSGQDAAVCAVGPAGIPSQGTMIDAAEAAGVKRFIVADFGWGPDFTSFPEFDSVRAQRAVGFEHAKKHAATNPNFTWTSIATGNPIDWALKRFPTMGFDIKKQSAIIYDKGKECFTGTTLQGIGQSVVGVLQNPAETANRTVKVMSIKTCQIELLEAFQNKTETQWEVQRRTTRELIEGARDKKEKGVGGWILDLAVAQLYDDGKARCLVAPSWKESDSGLLGVVEETAESLVASVLASV
;
A
#
# COMPACT_ATOMS: atom_id res chain seq x y z
N MET A 1 -30.35 -3.94 -18.99
CA MET A 1 -29.70 -3.66 -17.69
C MET A 1 -28.72 -2.49 -17.81
N VAL A 2 -27.78 -2.55 -18.76
CA VAL A 2 -26.74 -1.50 -18.99
C VAL A 2 -27.35 -0.11 -19.27
N ASP A 3 -28.36 -0.01 -20.12
CA ASP A 3 -29.01 1.30 -20.40
C ASP A 3 -29.68 1.90 -19.15
N LEU A 4 -30.21 1.06 -18.25
CA LEU A 4 -30.78 1.53 -16.99
C LEU A 4 -29.68 1.98 -16.01
N GLN A 5 -28.51 1.33 -16.01
CA GLN A 5 -27.34 1.78 -15.26
C GLN A 5 -26.88 3.17 -15.73
N HIS A 6 -26.90 3.43 -17.04
CA HIS A 6 -26.60 4.75 -17.58
C HIS A 6 -27.56 5.82 -17.05
N ASN A 7 -28.86 5.55 -17.08
CA ASN A 7 -29.86 6.48 -16.52
C ASN A 7 -29.73 6.66 -15.00
N LEU A 8 -29.31 5.63 -14.26
CA LEU A 8 -29.01 5.74 -12.82
C LEU A 8 -27.82 6.69 -12.57
N PHE A 9 -26.78 6.66 -13.41
CA PHE A 9 -25.68 7.61 -13.34
C PHE A 9 -26.10 9.03 -13.69
N LEU A 10 -26.86 9.23 -14.77
CA LEU A 10 -27.41 10.56 -15.10
C LEU A 10 -28.23 11.12 -13.93
N LEU A 11 -29.14 10.33 -13.36
CA LEU A 11 -29.91 10.76 -12.18
C LEU A 11 -29.00 11.10 -10.98
N THR A 12 -27.92 10.34 -10.78
CA THR A 12 -26.97 10.57 -9.68
C THR A 12 -26.17 11.85 -9.88
N LEU A 13 -25.73 12.11 -11.11
CA LEU A 13 -24.81 13.18 -11.49
C LEU A 13 -25.52 14.44 -12.00
N ASP A 14 -26.83 14.54 -11.78
CA ASP A 14 -27.67 15.66 -12.19
C ASP A 14 -27.59 15.91 -13.71
N ASP A 15 -27.85 14.84 -14.47
CA ASP A 15 -27.85 14.75 -15.94
C ASP A 15 -26.49 15.01 -16.61
N LYS A 16 -25.38 14.86 -15.85
CA LYS A 16 -24.02 14.88 -16.41
C LYS A 16 -23.51 13.48 -16.73
N LEU A 17 -22.79 13.32 -17.84
CA LEU A 17 -22.15 12.06 -18.26
C LEU A 17 -20.97 11.64 -17.38
N GLY A 18 -20.30 12.62 -16.79
CA GLY A 18 -19.19 12.45 -15.87
C GLY A 18 -18.92 13.72 -15.08
N LEU A 19 -18.04 13.63 -14.09
CA LEU A 19 -17.65 14.77 -13.25
C LEU A 19 -16.28 15.34 -13.66
N ALA A 20 -15.58 14.74 -14.62
CA ALA A 20 -14.25 15.20 -15.04
C ALA A 20 -14.37 16.41 -15.98
N PRO A 21 -13.38 17.34 -15.97
CA PRO A 21 -13.38 18.50 -16.84
C PRO A 21 -13.67 18.21 -18.32
N PRO A 22 -13.27 17.05 -18.91
CA PRO A 22 -13.67 16.71 -20.26
C PRO A 22 -15.18 16.53 -20.52
N ASN A 23 -16.02 16.45 -19.48
CA ASN A 23 -17.49 16.39 -19.59
C ASN A 23 -18.15 17.78 -19.44
N GLU A 24 -17.38 18.85 -19.25
CA GLU A 24 -17.94 20.20 -19.22
C GLU A 24 -18.15 20.70 -20.66
N PRO A 25 -19.21 21.50 -20.94
CA PRO A 25 -19.57 21.90 -22.31
C PRO A 25 -18.51 22.64 -23.10
N ASP A 26 -17.51 23.25 -22.44
CA ASP A 26 -16.39 23.96 -23.05
C ASP A 26 -15.08 23.15 -23.07
N SER A 27 -15.19 21.83 -22.87
CA SER A 27 -14.10 20.88 -22.98
C SER A 27 -13.29 21.04 -24.27
N LYS A 28 -12.00 20.75 -24.17
CA LYS A 28 -11.06 20.75 -25.30
C LYS A 28 -10.50 19.37 -25.59
N ALA A 29 -11.07 18.33 -25.00
CA ALA A 29 -10.69 16.96 -25.27
C ALA A 29 -10.95 16.66 -26.76
N LYS A 30 -9.96 16.08 -27.44
CA LYS A 30 -10.05 15.76 -28.87
C LYS A 30 -10.12 14.27 -29.11
N HIS A 31 -9.45 13.47 -28.29
CA HIS A 31 -9.46 12.02 -28.39
C HIS A 31 -9.98 11.43 -27.09
N VAL A 32 -11.11 10.72 -27.16
CA VAL A 32 -11.77 10.12 -26.01
C VAL A 32 -11.90 8.61 -26.20
N LEU A 33 -11.61 7.86 -25.15
CA LEU A 33 -11.74 6.40 -25.12
C LEU A 33 -12.75 5.98 -24.05
N ASP A 34 -13.78 5.23 -24.44
CA ASP A 34 -14.75 4.59 -23.54
C ASP A 34 -14.48 3.09 -23.47
N ILE A 35 -14.04 2.61 -22.30
CA ILE A 35 -13.60 1.23 -22.08
C ILE A 35 -14.70 0.43 -21.39
N GLY A 36 -15.02 -0.73 -21.98
CA GLY A 36 -16.16 -1.53 -21.53
C GLY A 36 -17.46 -0.84 -21.90
N THR A 37 -17.54 -0.36 -23.14
CA THR A 37 -18.60 0.56 -23.59
C THR A 37 -19.99 -0.10 -23.54
N GLY A 38 -20.09 -1.42 -23.45
CA GLY A 38 -21.34 -2.14 -23.34
C GLY A 38 -22.22 -1.87 -24.55
N THR A 39 -23.42 -1.31 -24.35
CA THR A 39 -24.31 -0.93 -25.46
C THR A 39 -23.81 0.28 -26.26
N GLY A 40 -22.80 0.98 -25.76
CA GLY A 40 -22.27 2.20 -26.38
C GLY A 40 -22.99 3.48 -25.98
N ILE A 41 -24.01 3.41 -25.12
CA ILE A 41 -24.90 4.53 -24.84
C ILE A 41 -24.17 5.75 -24.26
N TRP A 42 -23.18 5.54 -23.39
CA TRP A 42 -22.38 6.65 -22.86
C TRP A 42 -21.52 7.29 -23.96
N ALA A 43 -20.85 6.49 -24.79
CA ALA A 43 -20.02 7.00 -25.87
C ALA A 43 -20.84 7.74 -26.94
N ILE A 44 -22.08 7.30 -27.19
CA ILE A 44 -23.03 7.98 -28.09
C ILE A 44 -23.40 9.34 -27.52
N ASP A 45 -23.87 9.39 -26.27
CA ASP A 45 -24.27 10.65 -25.63
C ASP A 45 -23.08 11.63 -25.55
N TYR A 46 -21.88 11.13 -25.20
CA TYR A 46 -20.67 11.96 -25.15
C TYR A 46 -20.30 12.51 -26.54
N ALA A 47 -20.38 11.68 -27.59
CA ALA A 47 -20.07 12.09 -28.95
C ALA A 47 -21.09 13.12 -29.49
N ASP A 48 -22.35 13.03 -29.08
CA ASP A 48 -23.39 14.01 -29.41
C ASP A 48 -23.20 15.34 -28.64
N GLU A 49 -22.80 15.29 -27.36
CA GLU A 49 -22.50 16.48 -26.55
C GLU A 49 -21.21 17.19 -26.99
N HIS A 50 -20.23 16.42 -27.51
CA HIS A 50 -18.90 16.89 -27.92
C HIS A 50 -18.59 16.55 -29.39
N PRO A 51 -19.28 17.17 -30.37
CA PRO A 51 -19.08 16.89 -31.80
C PRO A 51 -17.66 17.21 -32.30
N GLU A 52 -16.89 18.01 -31.55
CA GLU A 52 -15.49 18.33 -31.80
C GLU A 52 -14.51 17.21 -31.42
N ALA A 53 -14.91 16.30 -30.53
CA ALA A 53 -14.08 15.19 -30.07
C ALA A 53 -14.24 13.97 -30.98
N GLN A 54 -13.20 13.16 -31.10
CA GLN A 54 -13.24 11.82 -31.68
C GLN A 54 -13.33 10.82 -30.55
N VAL A 55 -14.37 9.99 -30.56
CA VAL A 55 -14.67 9.02 -29.51
C VAL A 55 -14.44 7.62 -30.05
N ILE A 56 -13.72 6.79 -29.28
CA ILE A 56 -13.57 5.36 -29.52
C ILE A 56 -14.24 4.62 -28.37
N GLY A 57 -15.20 3.76 -28.67
CA GLY A 57 -15.77 2.83 -27.68
C GLY A 57 -15.24 1.42 -27.91
N VAL A 58 -14.75 0.77 -26.85
CA VAL A 58 -14.21 -0.60 -26.93
C VAL A 58 -14.95 -1.56 -26.01
N ASP A 59 -15.30 -2.74 -26.55
CA ASP A 59 -15.90 -3.83 -25.79
C ASP A 59 -15.60 -5.18 -26.48
N LEU A 60 -15.53 -6.26 -25.70
CA LEU A 60 -15.39 -7.62 -26.24
C LEU A 60 -16.65 -8.08 -26.98
N SER A 61 -17.81 -7.56 -26.60
CA SER A 61 -19.12 -7.96 -27.12
C SER A 61 -19.57 -7.01 -28.23
N PRO A 62 -19.90 -7.50 -29.45
CA PRO A 62 -20.37 -6.66 -30.55
C PRO A 62 -21.87 -6.38 -30.44
N ILE A 63 -22.29 -5.62 -29.44
CA ILE A 63 -23.71 -5.34 -29.13
C ILE A 63 -24.11 -3.87 -29.37
N GLN A 64 -23.20 -3.07 -29.93
CA GLN A 64 -23.38 -1.64 -30.16
C GLN A 64 -24.21 -1.38 -31.43
N PRO A 65 -24.97 -0.27 -31.50
CA PRO A 65 -25.78 0.06 -32.67
C PRO A 65 -24.92 0.43 -33.88
N ALA A 66 -25.46 0.19 -35.08
CA ALA A 66 -24.78 0.52 -36.34
C ALA A 66 -24.90 2.01 -36.73
N PHE A 67 -25.93 2.70 -36.25
CA PHE A 67 -26.16 4.12 -36.52
C PHE A 67 -25.70 4.92 -35.31
N VAL A 68 -24.57 5.61 -35.46
CA VAL A 68 -23.86 6.32 -34.39
C VAL A 68 -23.45 7.72 -34.88
N PRO A 69 -23.11 8.65 -33.97
CA PRO A 69 -22.55 9.94 -34.33
C PRO A 69 -21.31 9.80 -35.24
N PRO A 70 -21.10 10.72 -36.19
CA PRO A 70 -20.04 10.61 -37.19
C PRO A 70 -18.61 10.66 -36.61
N ASN A 71 -18.49 11.11 -35.37
CA ASN A 71 -17.26 11.22 -34.59
C ASN A 71 -17.05 10.07 -33.59
N LEU A 72 -17.89 9.02 -33.64
CA LEU A 72 -17.79 7.83 -32.80
C LEU A 72 -17.45 6.59 -33.63
N THR A 73 -16.47 5.82 -33.17
CA THR A 73 -16.13 4.50 -33.72
C THR A 73 -16.15 3.44 -32.62
N PHE A 74 -16.80 2.31 -32.88
CA PHE A 74 -16.76 1.14 -31.99
C PHE A 74 -15.75 0.10 -32.49
N MET A 75 -15.01 -0.48 -31.56
CA MET A 75 -14.03 -1.53 -31.84
C MET A 75 -14.25 -2.73 -30.91
N ILE A 76 -14.09 -3.92 -31.48
CA ILE A 76 -14.14 -5.17 -30.72
C ILE A 76 -12.72 -5.51 -30.29
N GLU A 77 -12.38 -5.21 -29.04
CA GLU A 77 -11.03 -5.39 -28.50
C GLU A 77 -11.08 -5.98 -27.09
N ASP A 78 -10.09 -6.82 -26.77
CA ASP A 78 -9.80 -7.17 -25.38
C ASP A 78 -8.90 -6.09 -24.79
N ILE A 79 -9.41 -5.38 -23.79
CA ILE A 79 -8.66 -4.30 -23.13
C ILE A 79 -7.46 -4.84 -22.31
N GLU A 80 -7.38 -6.16 -22.09
CA GLU A 80 -6.24 -6.82 -21.46
C GLU A 80 -5.11 -7.16 -22.43
N ASP A 81 -5.33 -7.03 -23.74
CA ASP A 81 -4.28 -7.15 -24.76
C ASP A 81 -3.47 -5.84 -24.89
N GLU A 82 -2.41 -5.86 -25.71
CA GLU A 82 -1.58 -4.67 -25.96
C GLU A 82 -2.34 -3.59 -26.73
N TRP A 83 -2.29 -2.36 -26.22
CA TRP A 83 -2.95 -1.21 -26.85
C TRP A 83 -2.05 -0.60 -27.91
N ASN A 84 -2.50 -0.62 -29.16
CA ASN A 84 -1.72 -0.17 -30.33
C ASN A 84 -2.33 1.09 -30.97
N TYR A 85 -2.80 2.03 -30.15
CA TYR A 85 -3.36 3.30 -30.64
C TYR A 85 -2.25 4.19 -31.22
N SER A 86 -2.58 4.90 -32.30
CA SER A 86 -1.64 5.80 -33.00
C SER A 86 -1.46 7.16 -32.33
N HIS A 87 -2.27 7.44 -31.31
CA HIS A 87 -2.31 8.70 -30.57
C HIS A 87 -2.70 8.44 -29.11
N SER A 88 -2.38 9.41 -28.25
CA SER A 88 -2.80 9.41 -26.85
C SER A 88 -4.20 10.06 -26.70
N PHE A 89 -4.88 9.72 -25.62
CA PHE A 89 -6.22 10.19 -25.31
C PHE A 89 -6.20 11.38 -24.36
N ASP A 90 -7.06 12.36 -24.60
CA ASP A 90 -7.29 13.48 -23.68
C ASP A 90 -8.24 13.08 -22.53
N TYR A 91 -9.07 12.06 -22.77
CA TYR A 91 -10.00 11.54 -21.78
C TYR A 91 -10.20 10.03 -21.96
N ILE A 92 -10.07 9.27 -20.88
CA ILE A 92 -10.40 7.84 -20.82
C ILE A 92 -11.48 7.66 -19.76
N HIS A 93 -12.59 7.05 -20.16
CA HIS A 93 -13.73 6.73 -19.31
C HIS A 93 -13.87 5.21 -19.16
N SER A 94 -14.24 4.76 -17.96
CA SER A 94 -14.58 3.37 -17.68
C SER A 94 -15.69 3.28 -16.64
N ARG A 95 -16.58 2.31 -16.81
CA ARG A 95 -17.71 2.08 -15.91
C ARG A 95 -17.98 0.58 -15.72
N PHE A 96 -18.24 0.17 -14.47
CA PHE A 96 -18.63 -1.20 -14.10
C PHE A 96 -17.71 -2.32 -14.66
N MET A 97 -16.40 -2.17 -14.47
CA MET A 97 -15.40 -3.15 -14.93
C MET A 97 -14.98 -4.14 -13.83
N SER A 98 -15.54 -4.00 -12.63
CA SER A 98 -15.41 -4.98 -11.55
C SER A 98 -15.73 -6.41 -12.02
N SER A 99 -14.83 -7.35 -11.71
CA SER A 99 -14.90 -8.76 -12.13
C SER A 99 -14.83 -9.01 -13.65
N ALA A 100 -14.63 -7.98 -14.47
CA ALA A 100 -14.26 -8.14 -15.88
C ALA A 100 -12.72 -8.21 -16.05
N LEU A 101 -11.97 -7.57 -15.15
CA LEU A 101 -10.51 -7.46 -15.19
C LEU A 101 -9.81 -8.52 -14.33
N ALA A 102 -8.65 -9.01 -14.78
CA ALA A 102 -7.76 -9.84 -13.98
C ALA A 102 -6.86 -9.00 -13.07
N SER A 103 -6.47 -7.80 -13.52
CA SER A 103 -5.57 -6.89 -12.82
C SER A 103 -5.94 -5.43 -13.06
N TRP A 104 -6.43 -4.76 -12.01
CA TRP A 104 -6.70 -3.32 -12.06
C TRP A 104 -5.44 -2.48 -12.18
N THR A 105 -4.32 -2.93 -11.59
CA THR A 105 -3.03 -2.22 -11.71
C THR A 105 -2.55 -2.19 -13.16
N ASP A 106 -2.62 -3.32 -13.87
CA ASP A 106 -2.19 -3.37 -15.27
C ASP A 106 -3.12 -2.56 -16.17
N PHE A 107 -4.44 -2.69 -15.95
CA PHE A 107 -5.45 -1.88 -16.64
C PHE A 107 -5.20 -0.38 -16.48
N LEU A 108 -5.05 0.09 -15.24
CA LEU A 108 -4.82 1.51 -14.95
C LEU A 108 -3.48 2.00 -15.47
N THR A 109 -2.44 1.15 -15.46
CA THR A 109 -1.14 1.45 -16.07
C THR A 109 -1.27 1.67 -17.58
N LYS A 110 -2.07 0.85 -18.27
CA LYS A 110 -2.35 1.05 -19.70
C LYS A 110 -3.11 2.35 -19.96
N CYS A 111 -4.15 2.64 -19.17
CA CYS A 111 -4.86 3.90 -19.25
C CYS A 111 -3.89 5.08 -19.10
N PHE A 112 -3.06 5.06 -18.07
CA PHE A 112 -2.08 6.11 -17.79
C PHE A 112 -1.09 6.32 -18.94
N ASN A 113 -0.51 5.24 -19.47
CA ASN A 113 0.47 5.30 -20.55
C ASN A 113 -0.13 5.79 -21.88
N ASN A 114 -1.44 5.68 -22.05
CA ASN A 114 -2.14 6.13 -23.25
C ASN A 114 -2.81 7.50 -23.06
N LEU A 115 -2.68 8.16 -21.92
CA LEU A 115 -3.15 9.53 -21.74
C LEU A 115 -2.16 10.55 -22.29
N ALA A 116 -2.69 11.58 -22.94
CA ALA A 116 -1.94 12.78 -23.28
C ALA A 116 -1.55 13.54 -21.99
N PRO A 117 -0.48 14.34 -22.00
CA PRO A 117 -0.18 15.24 -20.89
C PRO A 117 -1.37 16.17 -20.60
N GLY A 118 -1.82 16.21 -19.33
CA GLY A 118 -3.04 16.92 -18.94
C GLY A 118 -4.35 16.17 -19.19
N GLY A 119 -4.31 14.95 -19.74
CA GLY A 119 -5.50 14.14 -19.99
C GLY A 119 -6.10 13.54 -18.72
N TYR A 120 -7.36 13.11 -18.79
CA TYR A 120 -8.12 12.67 -17.61
C TYR A 120 -8.49 11.20 -17.67
N MET A 121 -8.48 10.53 -16.51
CA MET A 121 -9.10 9.22 -16.34
C MET A 121 -10.31 9.38 -15.41
N GLU A 122 -11.48 8.89 -15.84
CA GLU A 122 -12.66 8.82 -14.99
C GLU A 122 -13.16 7.39 -14.86
N ILE A 123 -13.38 6.98 -13.62
CA ILE A 123 -13.91 5.65 -13.29
C ILE A 123 -15.21 5.82 -12.52
N GLN A 124 -16.25 5.14 -12.99
CA GLN A 124 -17.56 5.08 -12.36
C GLN A 124 -17.87 3.65 -11.95
N GLU A 125 -17.74 3.33 -10.67
CA GLU A 125 -17.76 1.95 -10.16
C GLU A 125 -18.64 1.80 -8.91
N ALA A 126 -19.21 0.61 -8.69
CA ALA A 126 -19.98 0.29 -7.48
C ALA A 126 -19.23 -0.63 -6.54
N ASP A 127 -19.41 -0.42 -5.23
CA ASP A 127 -18.92 -1.35 -4.24
C ASP A 127 -19.86 -2.54 -4.20
N LEU A 128 -19.37 -3.76 -4.39
CA LEU A 128 -20.20 -4.96 -4.23
C LEU A 128 -20.60 -5.20 -2.78
N ASN A 129 -19.94 -4.59 -1.79
CA ASN A 129 -20.33 -4.68 -0.39
C ASN A 129 -21.42 -3.66 -0.05
N ILE A 130 -22.69 -4.08 -0.11
CA ILE A 130 -23.81 -3.24 0.36
C ILE A 130 -23.63 -2.83 1.82
N GLN A 131 -24.01 -1.59 2.11
CA GLN A 131 -23.92 -0.99 3.44
C GLN A 131 -25.29 -0.53 3.94
N SER A 132 -25.39 -0.25 5.23
CA SER A 132 -26.59 0.30 5.88
C SER A 132 -26.15 1.16 7.07
N ASP A 133 -26.76 2.34 7.21
CA ASP A 133 -26.38 3.31 8.25
C ASP A 133 -27.11 3.09 9.59
N ASP A 134 -28.19 2.30 9.61
CA ASP A 134 -29.09 2.17 10.76
C ASP A 134 -29.22 0.74 11.30
N GLY A 135 -28.39 -0.17 10.79
CA GLY A 135 -28.34 -1.57 11.24
C GLY A 135 -29.57 -2.39 10.86
N THR A 136 -30.40 -1.93 9.93
CA THR A 136 -31.52 -2.71 9.39
C THR A 136 -31.02 -3.87 8.52
N LEU A 137 -29.91 -3.70 7.80
CA LEU A 137 -29.21 -4.79 7.14
C LEU A 137 -28.53 -5.70 8.17
N LYS A 138 -29.09 -6.88 8.40
CA LYS A 138 -28.54 -7.86 9.35
C LYS A 138 -27.41 -8.69 8.73
N PRO A 139 -26.40 -9.12 9.52
CA PRO A 139 -25.28 -9.92 9.01
C PRO A 139 -25.67 -11.26 8.36
N ASP A 140 -26.81 -11.83 8.75
CA ASP A 140 -27.37 -13.07 8.20
C ASP A 140 -28.30 -12.84 7.00
N ASN A 141 -28.41 -11.60 6.52
CA ASN A 141 -29.24 -11.28 5.37
C ASN A 141 -28.74 -12.01 4.11
N ILE A 142 -29.67 -12.60 3.37
CA ILE A 142 -29.38 -13.39 2.18
C ILE A 142 -28.64 -12.62 1.09
N MET A 143 -28.80 -11.29 1.01
CA MET A 143 -28.07 -10.45 0.07
C MET A 143 -26.57 -10.46 0.37
N LEU A 144 -26.18 -10.34 1.65
CA LEU A 144 -24.78 -10.44 2.07
C LEU A 144 -24.21 -11.84 1.84
N LYS A 145 -25.02 -12.89 2.06
CA LYS A 145 -24.64 -14.26 1.71
C LYS A 145 -24.38 -14.41 0.20
N SER A 146 -25.26 -13.85 -0.63
CA SER A 146 -25.13 -13.90 -2.09
C SER A 146 -23.85 -13.21 -2.54
N LEU A 147 -23.62 -11.98 -2.08
CA LEU A 147 -22.43 -11.21 -2.40
C LEU A 147 -21.14 -11.94 -2.00
N ARG A 148 -21.09 -12.52 -0.80
CA ARG A 148 -19.94 -13.34 -0.38
C ARG A 148 -19.68 -14.51 -1.32
N LEU A 149 -20.70 -15.25 -1.72
CA LEU A 149 -20.56 -16.39 -2.63
C LEU A 149 -20.08 -15.94 -4.03
N LEU A 150 -20.58 -14.79 -4.51
CA LEU A 150 -20.16 -14.20 -5.79
C LEU A 150 -18.70 -13.73 -5.72
N THR A 151 -18.28 -13.08 -4.63
CA THR A 151 -16.89 -12.69 -4.41
C THR A 151 -15.97 -13.91 -4.38
N GLU A 152 -16.32 -14.95 -3.61
CA GLU A 152 -15.57 -16.21 -3.57
C GLU A 152 -15.43 -16.83 -4.98
N ALA A 153 -16.52 -16.86 -5.76
CA ALA A 153 -16.51 -17.38 -7.12
C ALA A 153 -15.65 -16.53 -8.09
N SER A 154 -15.69 -15.20 -7.97
CA SER A 154 -14.89 -14.28 -8.78
C SER A 154 -13.38 -14.53 -8.62
N VAL A 155 -12.94 -14.81 -7.38
CA VAL A 155 -11.56 -15.18 -7.08
C VAL A 155 -11.20 -16.54 -7.69
N MET A 156 -12.10 -17.54 -7.61
CA MET A 156 -11.88 -18.85 -8.23
C MET A 156 -11.78 -18.76 -9.76
N PHE A 157 -12.45 -17.80 -10.38
CA PHE A 157 -12.35 -17.55 -11.83
C PHE A 157 -11.14 -16.68 -12.22
N GLY A 158 -10.31 -16.24 -11.27
CA GLY A 158 -9.17 -15.37 -11.55
C GLY A 158 -9.56 -13.94 -11.97
N ARG A 159 -10.78 -13.52 -11.62
CA ARG A 159 -11.36 -12.21 -11.94
C ARG A 159 -11.87 -11.54 -10.67
N PRO A 160 -10.98 -11.27 -9.70
CA PRO A 160 -11.39 -10.81 -8.38
C PRO A 160 -12.14 -9.48 -8.48
N TYR A 161 -13.18 -9.36 -7.67
CA TYR A 161 -13.76 -8.06 -7.38
C TYR A 161 -12.71 -7.13 -6.71
N GLN A 162 -12.75 -5.85 -7.04
CA GLN A 162 -11.83 -4.84 -6.51
C GLN A 162 -12.58 -3.89 -5.59
N ASP A 163 -12.19 -3.87 -4.32
CA ASP A 163 -12.73 -2.89 -3.37
C ASP A 163 -12.43 -1.47 -3.85
N ILE A 164 -13.42 -0.60 -3.66
CA ILE A 164 -13.43 0.79 -4.13
C ILE A 164 -12.34 1.66 -3.46
N PRO A 165 -12.15 1.67 -2.12
CA PRO A 165 -11.14 2.51 -1.50
C PRO A 165 -9.70 2.18 -1.95
N PRO A 166 -9.26 0.90 -2.05
CA PRO A 166 -7.95 0.57 -2.60
C PRO A 166 -7.73 1.00 -4.06
N LEU A 167 -8.79 1.19 -4.86
CA LEU A 167 -8.66 1.67 -6.23
C LEU A 167 -8.08 3.10 -6.28
N ALA A 168 -8.37 3.94 -5.26
CA ALA A 168 -7.73 5.24 -5.01
C ALA A 168 -6.20 5.12 -5.06
N ASP A 169 -5.71 4.22 -4.22
CA ASP A 169 -4.30 3.98 -3.97
C ASP A 169 -3.62 3.38 -5.20
N ILE A 170 -4.26 2.43 -5.91
CA ILE A 170 -3.70 1.84 -7.14
C ILE A 170 -3.48 2.93 -8.20
N MET A 171 -4.41 3.87 -8.38
CA MET A 171 -4.20 4.95 -9.36
C MET A 171 -3.05 5.89 -8.94
N ALA A 172 -2.96 6.23 -7.66
CA ALA A 172 -1.84 7.03 -7.16
C ALA A 172 -0.50 6.31 -7.41
N GLN A 173 -0.44 5.00 -7.12
CA GLN A 173 0.74 4.15 -7.39
C GLN A 173 1.11 4.10 -8.88
N VAL A 174 0.12 4.10 -9.78
CA VAL A 174 0.34 4.14 -11.24
C VAL A 174 0.90 5.49 -11.71
N GLY A 175 0.70 6.57 -10.94
CA GLY A 175 1.23 7.90 -11.24
C GLY A 175 0.18 8.95 -11.58
N PHE A 176 -1.10 8.61 -11.44
CA PHE A 176 -2.19 9.57 -11.55
C PHE A 176 -2.13 10.60 -10.41
N VAL A 177 -2.33 11.87 -10.73
CA VAL A 177 -2.30 12.99 -9.76
C VAL A 177 -3.70 13.56 -9.54
N ASP A 178 -3.87 14.34 -8.46
CA ASP A 178 -5.15 14.96 -8.09
C ASP A 178 -6.31 13.97 -8.03
N VAL A 179 -6.04 12.79 -7.48
CA VAL A 179 -7.02 11.70 -7.36
C VAL A 179 -8.13 12.10 -6.39
N VAL A 180 -9.33 12.37 -6.92
CA VAL A 180 -10.52 12.74 -6.14
C VAL A 180 -11.52 11.60 -6.13
N VAL A 181 -11.95 11.20 -4.94
CA VAL A 181 -13.01 10.20 -4.73
C VAL A 181 -14.30 10.90 -4.31
N LYS A 182 -15.36 10.80 -5.13
CA LYS A 182 -16.71 11.20 -4.75
C LYS A 182 -17.58 9.96 -4.56
N GLN A 183 -18.13 9.83 -3.36
CA GLN A 183 -19.03 8.73 -3.01
C GLN A 183 -20.49 9.16 -3.09
N PHE A 184 -21.30 8.34 -3.73
CA PHE A 184 -22.75 8.44 -3.77
C PHE A 184 -23.36 7.17 -3.19
N LYS A 185 -24.63 7.23 -2.80
CA LYS A 185 -25.37 6.07 -2.29
C LYS A 185 -26.45 5.72 -3.29
N TRP A 186 -26.45 4.49 -3.78
CA TRP A 186 -27.56 3.93 -4.57
C TRP A 186 -28.39 3.01 -3.67
N PRO A 187 -29.54 3.46 -3.16
CA PRO A 187 -30.42 2.62 -2.36
C PRO A 187 -30.75 1.32 -3.09
N ILE A 188 -30.81 0.19 -2.38
CA ILE A 188 -31.11 -1.10 -3.03
C ILE A 188 -32.57 -1.20 -3.50
N ASN A 189 -33.46 -0.37 -2.93
CA ASN A 189 -34.87 -0.27 -3.27
C ASN A 189 -35.45 1.09 -2.83
N GLY A 190 -36.74 1.32 -3.10
CA GLY A 190 -37.44 2.57 -2.78
C GLY A 190 -37.79 2.78 -1.30
N TRP A 191 -36.89 2.45 -0.37
CA TRP A 191 -37.01 2.75 1.06
C TRP A 191 -36.78 4.24 1.44
N PRO A 192 -35.97 5.04 0.72
CA PRO A 192 -35.78 6.44 1.08
C PRO A 192 -37.08 7.25 1.03
N LYS A 193 -37.12 8.31 1.84
CA LYS A 193 -38.24 9.27 1.85
C LYS A 193 -38.05 10.39 0.83
N ASP A 194 -36.81 10.79 0.58
CA ASP A 194 -36.50 11.80 -0.43
C ASP A 194 -36.93 11.31 -1.82
N LYS A 195 -37.46 12.22 -2.65
CA LYS A 195 -38.02 11.85 -3.94
C LYS A 195 -36.97 11.36 -4.93
N LYS A 196 -35.79 12.00 -4.96
CA LYS A 196 -34.69 11.64 -5.86
C LYS A 196 -34.09 10.30 -5.43
N ASP A 197 -33.78 10.16 -4.14
CA ASP A 197 -33.20 8.92 -3.61
C ASP A 197 -34.16 7.74 -3.72
N LYS A 198 -35.46 7.98 -3.53
CA LYS A 198 -36.47 6.94 -3.70
C LYS A 198 -36.56 6.47 -5.15
N LEU A 199 -36.56 7.39 -6.10
CA LEU A 199 -36.57 7.05 -7.53
C LEU A 199 -35.30 6.28 -7.92
N LEU A 200 -34.14 6.74 -7.45
CA LEU A 200 -32.86 6.07 -7.61
C LEU A 200 -32.90 4.64 -7.06
N GLY A 201 -33.49 4.46 -5.87
CA GLY A 201 -33.71 3.15 -5.25
C GLY A 201 -34.66 2.25 -6.04
N GLU A 202 -35.77 2.78 -6.55
CA GLU A 202 -36.71 2.02 -7.38
C GLU A 202 -36.06 1.54 -8.68
N TRP A 203 -35.24 2.37 -9.33
CA TRP A 203 -34.49 2.00 -10.53
C TRP A 203 -33.35 1.03 -10.24
N SER A 204 -32.63 1.21 -9.13
CA SER A 204 -31.60 0.29 -8.65
C SER A 204 -32.17 -1.10 -8.38
N TYR A 205 -33.34 -1.18 -7.73
CA TYR A 205 -34.06 -2.44 -7.55
C TYR A 205 -34.39 -3.13 -8.86
N ILE A 206 -34.98 -2.42 -9.82
CA ILE A 206 -35.33 -2.98 -11.14
C ILE A 206 -34.06 -3.48 -11.85
N ASN A 207 -32.99 -2.68 -11.80
CA ASN A 207 -31.71 -3.02 -12.40
C ASN A 207 -31.16 -4.33 -11.85
N MET A 208 -31.02 -4.44 -10.53
CA MET A 208 -30.50 -5.62 -9.86
C MET A 208 -31.41 -6.84 -10.04
N ALA A 209 -32.72 -6.68 -9.85
CA ALA A 209 -33.69 -7.77 -9.99
C ALA A 209 -33.71 -8.36 -11.41
N SER A 210 -33.47 -7.53 -12.43
CA SER A 210 -33.40 -7.97 -13.84
C SER A 210 -32.13 -8.75 -14.17
N GLY A 211 -31.00 -8.45 -13.50
CA GLY A 211 -29.71 -9.10 -13.73
C GLY A 211 -29.40 -10.27 -12.80
N LEU A 212 -30.15 -10.41 -11.70
CA LEU A 212 -29.83 -11.31 -10.59
C LEU A 212 -29.53 -12.76 -10.99
N GLU A 213 -30.32 -13.29 -11.92
CA GLU A 213 -30.13 -14.66 -12.41
C GLU A 213 -28.85 -14.80 -13.24
N ALA A 214 -28.57 -13.84 -14.12
CA ALA A 214 -27.38 -13.83 -14.97
C ALA A 214 -26.09 -13.81 -14.12
N PHE A 215 -26.08 -13.04 -13.03
CA PHE A 215 -24.93 -12.95 -12.13
C PHE A 215 -24.77 -14.16 -11.22
N THR A 216 -25.84 -14.88 -10.90
CA THR A 216 -25.80 -15.92 -9.87
C THR A 216 -25.63 -17.32 -10.46
N MET A 217 -26.25 -17.59 -11.62
CA MET A 217 -26.36 -18.95 -12.16
C MET A 217 -25.00 -19.58 -12.45
N ALA A 218 -24.18 -18.94 -13.27
CA ALA A 218 -22.86 -19.48 -13.62
C ALA A 218 -21.91 -19.54 -12.42
N PRO A 219 -21.76 -18.51 -11.59
CA PRO A 219 -20.87 -18.57 -10.43
C PRO A 219 -21.23 -19.66 -9.42
N LEU A 220 -22.50 -19.79 -9.03
CA LEU A 220 -22.88 -20.78 -8.02
C LEU A 220 -22.85 -22.22 -8.54
N THR A 221 -23.21 -22.45 -9.81
CA THR A 221 -23.16 -23.80 -10.39
C THR A 221 -21.73 -24.25 -10.69
N ARG A 222 -20.88 -23.36 -11.23
CA ARG A 222 -19.52 -23.73 -11.69
C ARG A 222 -18.47 -23.65 -10.59
N ALA A 223 -18.55 -22.67 -9.68
CA ALA A 223 -17.57 -22.52 -8.59
C ALA A 223 -18.00 -23.25 -7.32
N HIS A 224 -19.28 -23.19 -6.96
CA HIS A 224 -19.80 -23.76 -5.70
C HIS A 224 -20.50 -25.11 -5.87
N GLY A 225 -20.63 -25.61 -7.10
CA GLY A 225 -21.19 -26.93 -7.39
C GLY A 225 -22.69 -27.07 -7.14
N TRP A 226 -23.42 -25.95 -7.04
CA TRP A 226 -24.87 -25.99 -6.85
C TRP A 226 -25.58 -26.51 -8.10
N THR A 227 -26.74 -27.13 -7.90
CA THR A 227 -27.67 -27.44 -8.98
C THR A 227 -28.40 -26.17 -9.45
N PRO A 228 -28.83 -26.09 -10.72
CA PRO A 228 -29.65 -24.98 -11.21
C PRO A 228 -30.93 -24.76 -10.39
N GLU A 229 -31.52 -25.83 -9.86
CA GLU A 229 -32.70 -25.78 -9.00
C GLU A 229 -32.40 -25.11 -7.66
N GLU A 230 -31.27 -25.43 -7.01
CA GLU A 230 -30.82 -24.76 -5.78
C GLU A 230 -30.60 -23.26 -6.01
N VAL A 231 -29.98 -22.89 -7.14
CA VAL A 231 -29.81 -21.48 -7.49
C VAL A 231 -31.15 -20.79 -7.70
N THR A 232 -32.08 -21.44 -8.41
CA THR A 232 -33.42 -20.89 -8.65
C THR A 232 -34.17 -20.63 -7.34
N LEU A 233 -34.11 -21.55 -6.39
CA LEU A 233 -34.68 -21.38 -5.05
C LEU A 233 -34.02 -20.21 -4.31
N PHE A 234 -32.68 -20.11 -4.36
CA PHE A 234 -31.94 -19.03 -3.75
C PHE A 234 -32.28 -17.65 -4.34
N LEU A 235 -32.51 -17.57 -5.66
CA LEU A 235 -32.93 -16.35 -6.35
C LEU A 235 -34.32 -15.87 -5.90
N ILE A 236 -35.23 -16.76 -5.53
CA ILE A 236 -36.56 -16.39 -5.00
C ILE A 236 -36.40 -15.60 -3.70
N ASP A 237 -35.56 -16.08 -2.79
CA ASP A 237 -35.37 -15.43 -1.49
C ASP A 237 -34.54 -14.15 -1.61
N GLN A 238 -33.56 -14.10 -2.52
CA GLN A 238 -32.86 -12.86 -2.85
C GLN A 238 -33.81 -11.79 -3.40
N ARG A 239 -34.74 -12.12 -4.30
CA ARG A 239 -35.73 -11.17 -4.82
C ARG A 239 -36.64 -10.62 -3.72
N LYS A 240 -37.02 -11.45 -2.74
CA LYS A 240 -37.79 -10.99 -1.56
C LYS A 240 -36.98 -10.02 -0.71
N ALA A 241 -35.70 -10.33 -0.46
CA ALA A 241 -34.82 -9.46 0.33
C ALA A 241 -34.56 -8.12 -0.36
N LEU A 242 -34.32 -8.12 -1.67
CA LEU A 242 -34.17 -6.89 -2.46
C LEU A 242 -35.44 -6.02 -2.42
N ALA A 243 -36.62 -6.63 -2.36
CA ALA A 243 -37.90 -5.91 -2.31
C ALA A 243 -38.29 -5.42 -0.89
N ASP A 244 -37.58 -5.85 0.17
CA ASP A 244 -37.90 -5.48 1.55
C ASP A 244 -37.49 -4.04 1.86
N LYS A 245 -38.49 -3.16 1.93
CA LYS A 245 -38.28 -1.74 2.26
C LYS A 245 -37.96 -1.48 3.73
N ASN A 246 -38.00 -2.50 4.60
CA ASN A 246 -37.54 -2.38 5.98
C ASN A 246 -36.02 -2.57 6.10
N THR A 247 -35.36 -3.05 5.05
CA THR A 247 -33.89 -3.15 4.97
C THR A 247 -33.34 -1.94 4.23
N HIS A 248 -32.85 -0.95 4.98
CA HIS A 248 -32.31 0.30 4.47
C HIS A 248 -30.84 0.14 4.06
N ALA A 249 -30.61 -0.65 3.02
CA ALA A 249 -29.28 -0.85 2.44
C ALA A 249 -29.07 0.01 1.18
N TYR A 250 -27.80 0.23 0.83
CA TYR A 250 -27.38 0.92 -0.38
C TYR A 250 -26.08 0.34 -0.93
N TRP A 251 -25.87 0.49 -2.23
CA TRP A 251 -24.59 0.30 -2.90
C TRP A 251 -23.78 1.60 -2.77
N PRO A 252 -22.59 1.59 -2.16
CA PRO A 252 -21.64 2.68 -2.28
C PRO A 252 -21.21 2.82 -3.74
N MET A 253 -21.43 3.99 -4.34
CA MET A 253 -20.99 4.28 -5.71
C MET A 253 -19.82 5.24 -5.67
N LEU A 254 -18.77 4.94 -6.42
CA LEU A 254 -17.62 5.83 -6.60
C LEU A 254 -17.67 6.43 -8.00
N VAL A 255 -17.56 7.75 -8.06
CA VAL A 255 -17.15 8.47 -9.25
C VAL A 255 -15.80 9.12 -8.95
N LYS A 256 -14.77 8.70 -9.67
CA LYS A 256 -13.40 9.10 -9.42
C LYS A 256 -12.84 9.91 -10.57
N LEU A 257 -12.28 11.06 -10.20
CA LEU A 257 -11.81 12.10 -11.09
C LEU A 257 -10.31 12.22 -10.99
N VAL A 258 -9.65 12.23 -12.14
CA VAL A 258 -8.19 12.26 -12.21
C VAL A 258 -7.73 13.13 -13.37
N GLY A 259 -6.87 14.12 -13.08
CA GLY A 259 -6.16 14.92 -14.08
C GLY A 259 -4.71 14.46 -14.25
N GLY A 260 -4.21 14.49 -15.48
CA GLY A 260 -2.85 14.14 -15.87
C GLY A 260 -1.85 15.27 -15.66
N ILE A 261 -0.60 14.87 -15.41
CA ILE A 261 0.67 15.58 -15.11
C ILE A 261 0.75 17.08 -15.54
N PRO A 262 1.34 17.98 -14.71
CA PRO A 262 1.60 19.38 -15.05
C PRO A 262 2.56 19.59 -16.24
N PRO A 263 2.49 20.74 -16.93
CA PRO A 263 3.28 21.01 -18.13
C PRO A 263 4.75 21.26 -17.75
N GLY A 264 5.65 20.34 -18.13
CA GLY A 264 7.09 20.59 -18.03
C GLY A 264 7.95 19.38 -17.70
N GLY A 265 7.76 18.25 -18.38
CA GLY A 265 8.69 17.14 -18.30
C GLY A 265 8.67 16.35 -19.61
N ILE A 266 9.70 16.52 -20.43
CA ILE A 266 10.00 15.55 -21.49
C ILE A 266 10.45 14.29 -20.75
N TYR A 267 9.53 13.38 -20.47
CA TYR A 267 9.85 12.02 -20.07
C TYR A 267 9.93 11.18 -21.33
N THR A 268 11.12 11.13 -21.93
CA THR A 268 11.48 9.96 -22.73
C THR A 268 11.38 8.74 -21.83
N MET A 269 10.56 7.75 -22.20
CA MET A 269 10.44 6.46 -21.52
C MET A 269 11.83 5.91 -21.13
N SER A 270 12.16 6.00 -19.85
CA SER A 270 13.04 5.08 -19.16
C SER A 270 12.21 4.54 -18.01
N THR A 271 12.01 3.23 -18.01
CA THR A 271 11.42 2.45 -16.91
C THR A 271 11.86 3.00 -15.55
N ASN A 272 10.97 3.72 -14.87
CA ASN A 272 11.25 4.32 -13.55
C ASN A 272 10.93 3.35 -12.39
N GLN A 273 10.66 2.08 -12.70
CA GLN A 273 10.67 1.03 -11.70
C GLN A 273 12.11 0.76 -11.26
N LEU A 274 12.37 0.94 -9.97
CA LEU A 274 13.59 0.44 -9.35
C LEU A 274 13.43 -1.07 -9.25
N THR A 275 14.22 -1.85 -9.98
CA THR A 275 14.07 -3.32 -10.03
C THR A 275 15.34 -4.02 -9.57
N LYS A 276 16.50 -3.46 -9.92
CA LYS A 276 17.82 -3.99 -9.56
C LYS A 276 18.33 -3.29 -8.31
N VAL A 277 18.44 -4.05 -7.22
CA VAL A 277 18.74 -3.51 -5.90
C VAL A 277 20.00 -4.15 -5.36
N VAL A 278 20.98 -3.31 -5.04
CA VAL A 278 22.12 -3.77 -4.26
C VAL A 278 21.85 -3.67 -2.77
N VAL A 279 22.31 -4.63 -1.98
CA VAL A 279 22.24 -4.60 -0.52
C VAL A 279 23.63 -4.70 0.09
N PHE A 280 24.02 -3.67 0.83
CA PHE A 280 25.18 -3.70 1.73
C PHE A 280 24.76 -4.19 3.11
N GLY A 281 25.58 -5.04 3.73
CA GLY A 281 25.26 -5.56 5.08
C GLY A 281 24.18 -6.65 5.10
N ALA A 282 23.95 -7.33 3.98
CA ALA A 282 22.91 -8.34 3.80
C ALA A 282 22.93 -9.51 4.83
N SER A 283 24.08 -9.81 5.45
CA SER A 283 24.17 -10.86 6.48
C SER A 283 23.89 -10.35 7.91
N GLY A 284 23.54 -9.07 8.06
CA GLY A 284 23.24 -8.47 9.36
C GLY A 284 21.83 -8.84 9.86
N ASN A 285 21.53 -8.48 11.11
CA ASN A 285 20.22 -8.71 11.72
C ASN A 285 19.08 -8.03 10.95
N PHE A 286 19.35 -6.88 10.31
CA PHE A 286 18.37 -6.19 9.46
C PHE A 286 18.57 -6.51 7.98
N GLY A 287 19.82 -6.66 7.53
CA GLY A 287 20.11 -7.00 6.14
C GLY A 287 19.48 -8.32 5.69
N THR A 288 19.40 -9.31 6.58
CA THR A 288 18.80 -10.62 6.26
C THR A 288 17.30 -10.52 5.96
N PRO A 289 16.44 -9.98 6.84
CA PRO A 289 15.02 -9.80 6.54
C PRO A 289 14.77 -8.81 5.39
N ILE A 290 15.61 -7.76 5.23
CA ILE A 290 15.52 -6.85 4.08
C ILE A 290 15.76 -7.60 2.77
N THR A 291 16.83 -8.39 2.69
CA THR A 291 17.17 -9.18 1.48
C THR A 291 16.05 -10.17 1.15
N ALA A 292 15.47 -10.82 2.17
CA ALA A 292 14.34 -11.73 1.98
C ALA A 292 13.09 -11.01 1.46
N ALA A 293 12.74 -9.87 2.05
CA ALA A 293 11.57 -9.08 1.66
C ALA A 293 11.70 -8.55 0.22
N LEU A 294 12.86 -8.03 -0.16
CA LEU A 294 13.13 -7.57 -1.54
C LEU A 294 12.97 -8.70 -2.56
N ARG A 295 13.53 -9.89 -2.26
CA ARG A 295 13.38 -11.04 -3.15
C ARG A 295 11.92 -11.49 -3.26
N GLN A 296 11.20 -11.54 -2.13
CA GLN A 296 9.79 -11.92 -2.12
C GLN A 296 8.92 -10.92 -2.90
N ALA A 297 9.28 -9.64 -2.88
CA ALA A 297 8.62 -8.59 -3.64
C ALA A 297 9.06 -8.51 -5.12
N GLY A 298 9.90 -9.43 -5.59
CA GLY A 298 10.27 -9.55 -7.00
C GLY A 298 11.46 -8.69 -7.45
N PHE A 299 12.20 -8.05 -6.54
CA PHE A 299 13.40 -7.28 -6.90
C PHE A 299 14.56 -8.21 -7.28
N GLU A 300 15.35 -7.78 -8.28
CA GLU A 300 16.63 -8.40 -8.63
C GLU A 300 17.70 -7.96 -7.63
N VAL A 301 17.93 -8.77 -6.60
CA VAL A 301 18.86 -8.42 -5.51
C VAL A 301 20.29 -8.83 -5.84
N THR A 302 21.24 -7.92 -5.66
CA THR A 302 22.69 -8.21 -5.63
C THR A 302 23.25 -7.87 -4.25
N ILE A 303 24.07 -8.76 -3.69
CA ILE A 303 24.73 -8.52 -2.40
C ILE A 303 26.14 -7.99 -2.65
N VAL A 304 26.46 -6.84 -2.07
CA VAL A 304 27.84 -6.35 -1.99
C VAL A 304 28.36 -6.55 -0.57
N THR A 305 29.49 -7.23 -0.45
CA THR A 305 30.13 -7.53 0.83
C THR A 305 31.63 -7.35 0.76
N ARG A 306 32.27 -7.23 1.93
CA ARG A 306 33.72 -7.07 2.03
C ARG A 306 34.46 -8.31 1.55
N THR A 307 35.63 -8.13 0.94
CA THR A 307 36.50 -9.22 0.46
C THR A 307 36.77 -10.26 1.55
N GLU A 308 37.08 -9.82 2.75
CA GLU A 308 37.41 -10.64 3.92
C GLU A 308 36.19 -11.23 4.66
N SER A 309 34.97 -10.87 4.26
CA SER A 309 33.75 -11.35 4.91
C SER A 309 33.62 -12.88 4.77
N LYS A 310 33.37 -13.58 5.88
CA LYS A 310 33.11 -15.03 5.87
C LYS A 310 31.62 -15.39 5.83
N SER A 311 30.74 -14.38 5.71
CA SER A 311 29.30 -14.60 5.65
C SER A 311 28.92 -15.44 4.43
N THR A 312 27.96 -16.33 4.64
CA THR A 312 27.26 -17.07 3.59
C THR A 312 25.92 -16.40 3.30
N PHE A 313 25.40 -16.60 2.09
CA PHE A 313 24.16 -15.98 1.61
C PHE A 313 23.29 -17.04 0.93
N PRO A 314 21.96 -16.82 0.84
CA PRO A 314 21.07 -17.74 0.14
C PRO A 314 21.52 -18.00 -1.31
N GLU A 315 21.32 -19.24 -1.78
CA GLU A 315 21.62 -19.61 -3.17
C GLU A 315 20.77 -18.79 -4.15
N GLY A 316 21.36 -18.52 -5.33
CA GLY A 316 20.71 -17.79 -6.41
C GLY A 316 20.77 -16.27 -6.33
N ILE A 317 21.36 -15.69 -5.26
CA ILE A 317 21.59 -14.25 -5.16
C ILE A 317 23.05 -13.94 -5.57
N PRO A 318 23.29 -13.11 -6.60
CA PRO A 318 24.63 -12.67 -6.96
C PRO A 318 25.34 -11.99 -5.78
N VAL A 319 26.60 -12.37 -5.53
CA VAL A 319 27.43 -11.81 -4.45
C VAL A 319 28.70 -11.22 -5.03
N ILE A 320 28.89 -9.92 -4.85
CA ILE A 320 30.10 -9.20 -5.23
C ILE A 320 30.92 -8.95 -3.97
N ARG A 321 32.18 -9.40 -3.99
CA ARG A 321 33.15 -9.19 -2.91
C ARG A 321 34.14 -8.09 -3.31
N THR A 322 34.26 -7.05 -2.49
CA THR A 322 35.09 -5.87 -2.77
C THR A 322 35.68 -5.30 -1.48
N ASP A 323 36.81 -4.59 -1.60
CA ASP A 323 37.48 -3.85 -0.53
C ASP A 323 36.80 -2.52 -0.16
N TYR A 324 35.70 -2.18 -0.83
CA TYR A 324 34.95 -0.92 -0.68
C TYR A 324 35.74 0.33 -1.09
N ALA A 325 36.79 0.18 -1.92
CA ALA A 325 37.39 1.33 -2.59
C ALA A 325 36.40 1.96 -3.58
N TYR A 326 36.48 3.28 -3.79
CA TYR A 326 35.56 4.04 -4.65
C TYR A 326 35.40 3.42 -6.05
N ASP A 327 36.50 3.12 -6.76
CA ASP A 327 36.44 2.53 -8.10
C ASP A 327 35.83 1.13 -8.10
N ALA A 328 36.14 0.33 -7.08
CA ALA A 328 35.63 -1.03 -6.94
C ALA A 328 34.13 -1.04 -6.64
N LEU A 329 33.66 -0.12 -5.79
CA LEU A 329 32.24 0.09 -5.51
C LEU A 329 31.51 0.60 -6.75
N THR A 330 32.05 1.61 -7.44
CA THR A 330 31.41 2.17 -8.64
C THR A 330 31.20 1.08 -9.69
N LYS A 331 32.21 0.21 -9.89
CA LYS A 331 32.08 -0.97 -10.76
C LYS A 331 31.05 -1.98 -10.26
N ALA A 332 31.01 -2.26 -8.95
CA ALA A 332 30.06 -3.19 -8.36
C ALA A 332 28.60 -2.70 -8.43
N LEU A 333 28.40 -1.38 -8.47
CA LEU A 333 27.10 -0.72 -8.48
C LEU A 333 26.58 -0.44 -9.90
N SER A 334 27.42 -0.58 -10.92
CA SER A 334 27.06 -0.34 -12.32
C SER A 334 25.87 -1.19 -12.75
N GLY A 335 24.83 -0.52 -13.29
CA GLY A 335 23.62 -1.17 -13.77
C GLY A 335 22.60 -1.54 -12.69
N GLN A 336 22.81 -1.09 -11.45
CA GLN A 336 21.82 -1.17 -10.37
C GLN A 336 20.93 0.08 -10.37
N ASP A 337 19.65 -0.08 -10.04
CA ASP A 337 18.71 1.03 -9.93
C ASP A 337 18.75 1.67 -8.55
N ALA A 338 18.91 0.86 -7.50
CA ALA A 338 18.87 1.30 -6.11
C ALA A 338 19.93 0.61 -5.24
N ALA A 339 20.31 1.26 -4.16
CA ALA A 339 21.24 0.74 -3.16
C ALA A 339 20.66 0.85 -1.75
N VAL A 340 20.70 -0.25 -0.99
CA VAL A 340 20.27 -0.30 0.41
C VAL A 340 21.49 -0.50 1.32
N CYS A 341 21.74 0.46 2.20
CA CYS A 341 22.80 0.37 3.18
C CYS A 341 22.28 -0.15 4.52
N ALA A 342 22.43 -1.45 4.79
CA ALA A 342 22.04 -2.08 6.06
C ALA A 342 23.27 -2.48 6.91
N VAL A 343 24.35 -1.69 6.84
CA VAL A 343 25.59 -1.96 7.57
C VAL A 343 25.45 -1.64 9.06
N GLY A 344 26.09 -2.46 9.89
CA GLY A 344 26.20 -2.18 11.33
C GLY A 344 27.20 -1.05 11.63
N PRO A 345 27.39 -0.68 12.92
CA PRO A 345 28.24 0.43 13.34
C PRO A 345 29.65 0.42 12.73
N ALA A 346 30.27 -0.75 12.58
CA ALA A 346 31.60 -0.89 11.99
C ALA A 346 31.68 -0.53 10.49
N GLY A 347 30.55 -0.56 9.76
CA GLY A 347 30.48 -0.20 8.35
C GLY A 347 30.04 1.23 8.08
N ILE A 348 29.53 1.96 9.09
CA ILE A 348 29.09 3.36 8.96
C ILE A 348 30.21 4.27 8.39
N PRO A 349 31.50 4.14 8.78
CA PRO A 349 32.55 4.96 8.20
C PRO A 349 32.70 4.84 6.68
N SER A 350 32.31 3.71 6.09
CA SER A 350 32.39 3.48 4.63
C SER A 350 31.17 3.99 3.86
N GLN A 351 30.11 4.43 4.54
CA GLN A 351 28.85 4.80 3.89
C GLN A 351 28.99 6.02 2.97
N GLY A 352 29.85 6.99 3.31
CA GLY A 352 30.13 8.13 2.42
C GLY A 352 30.64 7.66 1.06
N THR A 353 31.65 6.79 1.06
CA THR A 353 32.19 6.19 -0.18
C THR A 353 31.15 5.36 -0.93
N MET A 354 30.23 4.67 -0.24
CA MET A 354 29.13 3.94 -0.88
C MET A 354 28.16 4.88 -1.60
N ILE A 355 27.85 6.04 -1.00
CA ILE A 355 26.99 7.06 -1.60
C ILE A 355 27.69 7.68 -2.82
N ASP A 356 28.96 8.07 -2.68
CA ASP A 356 29.77 8.63 -3.78
C ASP A 356 29.81 7.67 -4.98
N ALA A 357 30.09 6.40 -4.72
CA ALA A 357 30.16 5.37 -5.74
C ALA A 357 28.80 5.04 -6.36
N ALA A 358 27.73 5.07 -5.57
CA ALA A 358 26.37 4.83 -6.06
C ALA A 358 25.94 5.93 -7.04
N GLU A 359 26.16 7.19 -6.68
CA GLU A 359 25.89 8.31 -7.58
C GLU A 359 26.72 8.19 -8.86
N ALA A 360 28.03 7.94 -8.73
CA ALA A 360 28.93 7.81 -9.88
C ALA A 360 28.57 6.64 -10.81
N ALA A 361 28.00 5.57 -10.26
CA ALA A 361 27.53 4.41 -11.01
C ALA A 361 26.15 4.61 -11.68
N GLY A 362 25.48 5.75 -11.42
CA GLY A 362 24.15 6.04 -11.95
C GLY A 362 22.99 5.43 -11.18
N VAL A 363 23.20 5.03 -9.92
CA VAL A 363 22.13 4.55 -9.03
C VAL A 363 21.12 5.69 -8.79
N LYS A 364 19.82 5.40 -8.92
CA LYS A 364 18.73 6.39 -8.82
C LYS A 364 18.29 6.65 -7.37
N ARG A 365 18.35 5.62 -6.51
CA ARG A 365 17.91 5.68 -5.10
C ARG A 365 18.94 5.08 -4.15
N PHE A 366 19.30 5.81 -3.10
CA PHE A 366 20.11 5.29 -1.99
C PHE A 366 19.33 5.31 -0.66
N ILE A 367 19.18 4.16 -0.01
CA ILE A 367 18.61 4.05 1.34
C ILE A 367 19.76 4.06 2.36
N VAL A 368 19.76 5.09 3.22
CA VAL A 368 20.82 5.36 4.21
C VAL A 368 20.69 4.39 5.41
N ALA A 369 21.83 4.02 5.99
CA ALA A 369 21.95 3.16 7.18
C ALA A 369 21.50 3.86 8.47
N ASP A 370 20.20 4.11 8.56
CA ASP A 370 19.52 4.59 9.77
C ASP A 370 18.92 3.41 10.54
N PHE A 371 17.75 2.90 10.14
CA PHE A 371 17.03 1.81 10.82
C PHE A 371 17.01 1.99 12.36
N GLY A 372 16.88 3.24 12.78
CA GLY A 372 16.96 3.69 14.17
C GLY A 372 15.85 4.67 14.46
N TRP A 373 16.16 5.73 15.21
CA TRP A 373 15.16 6.70 15.67
C TRP A 373 15.03 7.95 14.78
N GLY A 374 15.77 8.03 13.67
CA GLY A 374 15.80 9.21 12.82
C GLY A 374 16.59 10.38 13.40
N PRO A 375 16.67 11.51 12.66
CA PRO A 375 17.51 12.65 13.01
C PRO A 375 16.97 13.49 14.18
N ASP A 376 15.65 13.50 14.41
CA ASP A 376 14.98 14.38 15.39
C ASP A 376 14.80 13.73 16.77
N PHE A 377 15.53 12.64 17.05
CA PHE A 377 15.38 11.85 18.27
C PHE A 377 16.16 12.42 19.47
N THR A 378 15.50 12.54 20.62
CA THR A 378 16.12 13.01 21.87
C THR A 378 16.70 11.85 22.68
N SER A 379 18.03 11.66 22.60
CA SER A 379 18.75 10.60 23.33
C SER A 379 19.51 11.10 24.55
N PHE A 380 20.09 10.16 25.31
CA PHE A 380 21.14 10.49 26.27
C PHE A 380 22.42 11.01 25.59
N PRO A 381 23.19 11.93 26.22
CA PRO A 381 24.44 12.47 25.67
C PRO A 381 25.51 11.41 25.37
N GLU A 382 25.46 10.28 26.08
CA GLU A 382 26.36 9.15 25.87
C GLU A 382 26.25 8.54 24.46
N PHE A 383 25.18 8.86 23.71
CA PHE A 383 24.97 8.46 22.32
C PHE A 383 25.36 9.53 21.28
N ASP A 384 25.81 10.72 21.70
CA ASP A 384 26.09 11.85 20.80
C ASP A 384 27.11 11.51 19.71
N SER A 385 28.19 10.81 20.07
CA SER A 385 29.22 10.40 19.10
C SER A 385 28.68 9.44 18.04
N VAL A 386 27.83 8.50 18.44
CA VAL A 386 27.20 7.53 17.53
C VAL A 386 26.18 8.25 16.63
N ARG A 387 25.42 9.20 17.18
CA ARG A 387 24.49 10.02 16.38
C ARG A 387 25.24 10.89 15.37
N ALA A 388 26.32 11.53 15.78
CA ALA A 388 27.16 12.34 14.90
C ALA A 388 27.72 11.50 13.74
N GLN A 389 28.23 10.29 14.02
CA GLN A 389 28.70 9.38 12.98
C GLN A 389 27.61 8.98 11.98
N ARG A 390 26.38 8.73 12.46
CA ARG A 390 25.26 8.40 11.59
C ARG A 390 24.80 9.60 10.77
N ALA A 391 24.74 10.79 11.36
CA ALA A 391 24.34 12.03 10.69
C ALA A 391 25.21 12.36 9.45
N VAL A 392 26.50 11.98 9.46
CA VAL A 392 27.38 12.16 8.29
C VAL A 392 26.78 11.53 7.04
N GLY A 393 26.23 10.31 7.12
CA GLY A 393 25.62 9.64 5.97
C GLY A 393 24.40 10.38 5.41
N PHE A 394 23.56 10.95 6.29
CA PHE A 394 22.40 11.74 5.89
C PHE A 394 22.80 13.00 5.15
N GLU A 395 23.69 13.79 5.75
CA GLU A 395 24.12 15.07 5.18
C GLU A 395 24.88 14.87 3.87
N HIS A 396 25.63 13.78 3.77
CA HIS A 396 26.29 13.39 2.53
C HIS A 396 25.25 13.06 1.44
N ALA A 397 24.30 12.17 1.70
CA ALA A 397 23.25 11.81 0.74
C ALA A 397 22.40 13.03 0.30
N LYS A 398 22.04 13.91 1.25
CA LYS A 398 21.36 15.19 0.97
C LYS A 398 22.16 16.07 0.02
N LYS A 399 23.48 16.20 0.26
CA LYS A 399 24.36 17.01 -0.59
C LYS A 399 24.37 16.51 -2.04
N HIS A 400 24.48 15.19 -2.24
CA HIS A 400 24.45 14.61 -3.59
C HIS A 400 23.11 14.83 -4.28
N ALA A 401 21.98 14.56 -3.60
CA ALA A 401 20.67 14.78 -4.19
C ALA A 401 20.37 16.26 -4.50
N ALA A 402 20.97 17.20 -3.76
CA ALA A 402 20.86 18.63 -4.05
C ALA A 402 21.62 19.05 -5.32
N THR A 403 22.68 18.33 -5.69
CA THR A 403 23.51 18.64 -6.87
C THR A 403 23.19 17.77 -8.09
N ASN A 404 22.51 16.64 -7.90
CA ASN A 404 22.19 15.68 -8.94
C ASN A 404 20.70 15.28 -8.88
N PRO A 405 19.86 15.80 -9.78
CA PRO A 405 18.42 15.54 -9.77
C PRO A 405 18.06 14.07 -10.10
N ASN A 406 19.01 13.30 -10.66
CA ASN A 406 18.80 11.87 -10.96
C ASN A 406 19.14 10.96 -9.77
N PHE A 407 19.64 11.51 -8.67
CA PHE A 407 19.98 10.78 -7.46
C PHE A 407 19.07 11.21 -6.31
N THR A 408 18.40 10.25 -5.69
CA THR A 408 17.53 10.49 -4.54
C THR A 408 17.96 9.62 -3.35
N TRP A 409 17.65 10.09 -2.14
CA TRP A 409 17.94 9.32 -0.92
C TRP A 409 16.71 9.13 -0.06
N THR A 410 16.71 8.10 0.79
CA THR A 410 15.70 7.91 1.83
C THR A 410 16.36 7.43 3.11
N SER A 411 15.90 7.93 4.26
CA SER A 411 16.23 7.34 5.55
C SER A 411 15.00 6.71 6.18
N ILE A 412 15.14 5.58 6.87
CA ILE A 412 14.02 4.86 7.50
C ILE A 412 14.22 4.85 9.01
N ALA A 413 13.38 5.60 9.73
CA ALA A 413 13.34 5.65 11.18
C ALA A 413 12.34 4.60 11.70
N THR A 414 12.86 3.42 12.06
CA THR A 414 12.09 2.23 12.44
C THR A 414 11.87 2.07 13.95
N GLY A 415 12.51 2.90 14.77
CA GLY A 415 12.45 2.80 16.22
C GLY A 415 13.06 1.50 16.75
N ASN A 416 12.42 0.86 17.73
CA ASN A 416 12.91 -0.37 18.33
C ASN A 416 12.66 -1.60 17.42
N PRO A 417 13.67 -2.43 17.07
CA PRO A 417 13.47 -3.72 16.40
C PRO A 417 12.88 -4.75 17.39
N ILE A 418 11.59 -4.60 17.70
CA ILE A 418 10.99 -5.06 18.95
C ILE A 418 10.98 -6.58 19.13
N ASP A 419 10.63 -7.33 18.09
CA ASP A 419 10.61 -8.79 18.10
C ASP A 419 12.01 -9.38 18.28
N TRP A 420 13.02 -8.82 17.61
CA TRP A 420 14.42 -9.21 17.79
C TRP A 420 14.94 -8.83 19.18
N ALA A 421 14.63 -7.62 19.65
CA ALA A 421 15.09 -7.13 20.95
C ALA A 421 14.54 -7.97 22.11
N LEU A 422 13.24 -8.29 22.08
CA LEU A 422 12.59 -9.17 23.07
C LEU A 422 13.20 -10.56 23.11
N LYS A 423 13.55 -11.15 21.95
CA LYS A 423 14.19 -12.48 21.89
C LYS A 423 15.64 -12.45 22.39
N ARG A 424 16.36 -11.37 22.11
CA ARG A 424 17.82 -11.32 22.28
C ARG A 424 18.26 -10.88 23.66
N PHE A 425 17.50 -10.00 24.30
CA PHE A 425 17.95 -9.28 25.50
C PHE A 425 16.90 -9.37 26.62
N PRO A 426 17.08 -10.24 27.62
CA PRO A 426 16.22 -10.26 28.80
C PRO A 426 16.10 -8.91 29.52
N THR A 427 17.16 -8.08 29.45
CA THR A 427 17.18 -6.70 29.99
C THR A 427 16.16 -5.77 29.33
N MET A 428 15.59 -6.13 28.17
CA MET A 428 14.44 -5.43 27.57
C MET A 428 13.16 -5.58 28.41
N GLY A 429 13.18 -6.41 29.45
CA GLY A 429 12.09 -6.58 30.40
C GLY A 429 11.44 -7.95 30.35
N PHE A 430 11.87 -8.86 29.47
CA PHE A 430 11.23 -10.16 29.28
C PHE A 430 12.28 -11.26 29.03
N ASP A 431 12.39 -12.21 29.96
CA ASP A 431 13.15 -13.45 29.80
C ASP A 431 12.17 -14.57 29.41
N ILE A 432 11.98 -14.74 28.10
CA ILE A 432 10.98 -15.67 27.54
C ILE A 432 11.23 -17.11 28.00
N LYS A 433 12.51 -17.52 28.08
CA LYS A 433 12.88 -18.90 28.47
C LYS A 433 12.57 -19.19 29.94
N LYS A 434 12.70 -18.19 30.80
CA LYS A 434 12.38 -18.31 32.22
C LYS A 434 10.94 -17.91 32.56
N GLN A 435 10.19 -17.42 31.58
CA GLN A 435 8.85 -16.86 31.79
C GLN A 435 8.85 -15.85 32.95
N SER A 436 9.80 -14.92 32.90
CA SER A 436 9.95 -13.86 33.90
C SER A 436 10.07 -12.50 33.23
N ALA A 437 9.63 -11.45 33.91
CA ALA A 437 9.64 -10.09 33.42
C ALA A 437 10.31 -9.13 34.41
N ILE A 438 11.02 -8.14 33.89
CA ILE A 438 11.49 -6.97 34.64
C ILE A 438 10.67 -5.77 34.18
N ILE A 439 9.86 -5.22 35.06
CA ILE A 439 9.10 -4.00 34.78
C ILE A 439 9.83 -2.82 35.42
N TYR A 440 10.22 -1.87 34.57
CA TYR A 440 10.90 -0.65 34.97
C TYR A 440 9.87 0.44 35.29
N ASP A 441 10.10 1.15 36.39
CA ASP A 441 9.22 2.21 36.89
C ASP A 441 7.76 1.73 36.95
N LYS A 442 6.80 2.44 36.34
CA LYS A 442 5.39 1.98 36.26
C LYS A 442 5.15 0.97 35.14
N GLY A 443 6.06 0.84 34.18
CA GLY A 443 5.91 0.01 32.99
C GLY A 443 4.88 0.53 31.99
N LYS A 444 4.42 1.78 32.15
CA LYS A 444 3.37 2.41 31.34
C LYS A 444 3.91 3.39 30.30
N GLU A 445 5.21 3.70 30.34
CA GLU A 445 5.86 4.48 29.30
C GLU A 445 5.75 3.73 27.97
N CYS A 446 5.06 4.35 27.01
CA CYS A 446 4.86 3.77 25.69
C CYS A 446 6.05 4.08 24.79
N PHE A 447 6.41 3.11 23.95
CA PHE A 447 7.42 3.25 22.91
C PHE A 447 6.91 2.66 21.60
N THR A 448 7.50 3.08 20.48
CA THR A 448 7.22 2.51 19.17
C THR A 448 8.23 1.44 18.80
N GLY A 449 7.75 0.34 18.22
CA GLY A 449 8.58 -0.73 17.70
C GLY A 449 8.18 -1.12 16.28
N THR A 450 9.14 -1.63 15.52
CA THR A 450 8.96 -2.25 14.20
C THR A 450 9.50 -3.67 14.26
N THR A 451 8.74 -4.64 13.75
CA THR A 451 9.22 -6.02 13.66
C THR A 451 10.32 -6.15 12.61
N LEU A 452 11.15 -7.21 12.66
CA LEU A 452 12.12 -7.47 11.59
C LEU A 452 11.43 -7.61 10.22
N GLN A 453 10.23 -8.19 10.18
CA GLN A 453 9.39 -8.24 8.98
C GLN A 453 8.98 -6.83 8.53
N GLY A 454 8.51 -5.98 9.46
CA GLY A 454 8.16 -4.59 9.19
C GLY A 454 9.34 -3.76 8.66
N ILE A 455 10.56 -4.01 9.15
CA ILE A 455 11.78 -3.39 8.60
C ILE A 455 11.99 -3.80 7.14
N GLY A 456 11.83 -5.09 6.81
CA GLY A 456 11.89 -5.56 5.43
C GLY A 456 10.81 -4.94 4.53
N GLN A 457 9.57 -4.91 5.00
CA GLN A 457 8.44 -4.27 4.32
C GLN A 457 8.73 -2.80 4.04
N SER A 458 9.28 -2.07 5.02
CA SER A 458 9.57 -0.63 4.85
C SER A 458 10.56 -0.34 3.72
N VAL A 459 11.57 -1.20 3.52
CA VAL A 459 12.53 -1.05 2.42
C VAL A 459 11.86 -1.31 1.08
N VAL A 460 11.04 -2.36 0.98
CA VAL A 460 10.24 -2.66 -0.21
C VAL A 460 9.33 -1.48 -0.54
N GLY A 461 8.57 -0.99 0.44
CA GLY A 461 7.68 0.16 0.28
C GLY A 461 8.41 1.43 -0.17
N VAL A 462 9.62 1.68 0.33
CA VAL A 462 10.42 2.85 -0.12
C VAL A 462 10.79 2.74 -1.60
N LEU A 463 11.15 1.54 -2.08
CA LEU A 463 11.52 1.33 -3.48
C LEU A 463 10.31 1.27 -4.42
N GLN A 464 9.15 0.83 -3.91
CA GLN A 464 7.88 0.80 -4.63
C GLN A 464 7.18 2.17 -4.70
N ASN A 465 7.48 3.08 -3.76
CA ASN A 465 6.94 4.44 -3.73
C ASN A 465 8.09 5.47 -3.88
N PRO A 466 8.83 5.47 -5.01
CA PRO A 466 10.03 6.29 -5.13
C PRO A 466 9.72 7.80 -5.12
N ALA A 467 8.57 8.26 -5.57
CA ALA A 467 8.28 9.70 -5.58
C ALA A 467 8.04 10.23 -4.15
N GLU A 468 7.20 9.54 -3.38
CA GLU A 468 6.71 9.91 -2.05
C GLU A 468 7.78 9.82 -0.96
N THR A 469 8.79 8.99 -1.21
CA THR A 469 9.88 8.70 -0.26
C THR A 469 11.21 9.33 -0.65
N ALA A 470 11.25 10.05 -1.79
CA ALA A 470 12.45 10.74 -2.23
C ALA A 470 12.86 11.86 -1.27
N ASN A 471 14.16 11.90 -0.98
CA ASN A 471 14.88 12.97 -0.29
C ASN A 471 14.34 13.31 1.10
N ARG A 472 13.81 12.32 1.82
CA ARG A 472 13.29 12.51 3.17
C ARG A 472 13.52 11.30 4.08
N THR A 473 13.34 11.55 5.37
CA THR A 473 13.21 10.48 6.37
C THR A 473 11.75 10.04 6.44
N VAL A 474 11.52 8.73 6.36
CA VAL A 474 10.23 8.09 6.62
C VAL A 474 10.19 7.51 8.03
N LYS A 475 9.05 7.67 8.72
CA LYS A 475 8.81 7.21 10.09
C LYS A 475 7.99 5.93 10.06
N VAL A 476 8.53 4.85 10.62
CA VAL A 476 7.95 3.51 10.49
C VAL A 476 7.78 2.85 11.84
N MET A 477 6.61 2.28 12.06
CA MET A 477 6.27 1.51 13.26
C MET A 477 5.30 0.38 12.91
N SER A 478 5.53 -0.80 13.49
CA SER A 478 4.52 -1.86 13.52
C SER A 478 3.57 -1.67 14.70
N ILE A 479 4.07 -1.20 15.85
CA ILE A 479 3.31 -1.11 17.10
C ILE A 479 3.74 0.09 17.94
N LYS A 480 2.80 0.64 18.71
CA LYS A 480 3.07 1.46 19.89
C LYS A 480 2.55 0.72 21.11
N THR A 481 3.40 0.45 22.09
CA THR A 481 3.05 -0.37 23.27
C THR A 481 3.87 0.01 24.50
N CYS A 482 3.53 -0.55 25.67
CA CYS A 482 4.29 -0.42 26.91
C CYS A 482 4.57 -1.79 27.55
N GLN A 483 5.40 -1.83 28.61
CA GLN A 483 5.78 -3.09 29.24
C GLN A 483 4.59 -3.83 29.86
N ILE A 484 3.60 -3.11 30.40
CA ILE A 484 2.42 -3.76 31.01
C ILE A 484 1.57 -4.47 29.94
N GLU A 485 1.34 -3.85 28.79
CA GLU A 485 0.60 -4.48 27.67
C GLU A 485 1.34 -5.72 27.13
N LEU A 486 2.66 -5.64 26.99
CA LEU A 486 3.47 -6.79 26.57
C LEU A 486 3.44 -7.92 27.60
N LEU A 487 3.51 -7.60 28.90
CA LEU A 487 3.39 -8.60 29.97
C LEU A 487 2.02 -9.27 29.95
N GLU A 488 0.94 -8.50 29.80
CA GLU A 488 -0.41 -9.05 29.67
C GLU A 488 -0.49 -10.01 28.47
N ALA A 489 0.01 -9.61 27.31
CA ALA A 489 0.05 -10.47 26.13
C ALA A 489 0.90 -11.74 26.32
N PHE A 490 2.07 -11.66 26.96
CA PHE A 490 2.89 -12.84 27.29
C PHE A 490 2.14 -13.82 28.20
N GLN A 491 1.49 -13.31 29.25
CA GLN A 491 0.74 -14.16 30.17
C GLN A 491 -0.50 -14.77 29.52
N ASN A 492 -1.19 -14.01 28.67
CA ASN A 492 -2.34 -14.50 27.91
C ASN A 492 -1.92 -15.61 26.94
N LYS A 493 -0.86 -15.39 26.15
CA LYS A 493 -0.39 -16.36 25.15
C LYS A 493 0.26 -17.61 25.73
N THR A 494 0.85 -17.53 26.92
CA THR A 494 1.44 -18.69 27.62
C THR A 494 0.50 -19.33 28.63
N GLU A 495 -0.69 -18.76 28.83
CA GLU A 495 -1.68 -19.18 29.84
C GLU A 495 -1.07 -19.33 31.25
N THR A 496 -0.02 -18.55 31.54
CA THR A 496 0.79 -18.66 32.76
C THR A 496 1.09 -17.28 33.32
N GLN A 497 1.05 -17.13 34.65
CA GLN A 497 1.51 -15.91 35.31
C GLN A 497 3.04 -15.90 35.38
N TRP A 498 3.67 -14.85 34.88
CA TRP A 498 5.13 -14.76 34.83
C TRP A 498 5.69 -14.21 36.15
N GLU A 499 6.90 -14.58 36.51
CA GLU A 499 7.59 -13.98 37.66
C GLU A 499 7.93 -12.52 37.33
N VAL A 500 7.39 -11.55 38.09
CA VAL A 500 7.62 -10.12 37.83
C VAL A 500 8.57 -9.51 38.85
N GLN A 501 9.69 -8.99 38.38
CA GLN A 501 10.63 -8.18 39.14
C GLN A 501 10.42 -6.70 38.83
N ARG A 502 10.42 -5.85 39.88
CA ARG A 502 10.30 -4.40 39.74
C ARG A 502 11.67 -3.75 39.90
N ARG A 503 12.04 -2.90 38.94
CA ARG A 503 13.27 -2.11 38.94
C ARG A 503 12.99 -0.68 38.51
N THR A 504 13.97 0.20 38.59
CA THR A 504 13.82 1.59 38.11
C THR A 504 14.73 1.87 36.93
N THR A 505 14.31 2.75 36.03
CA THR A 505 15.21 3.24 34.97
C THR A 505 16.36 4.06 35.55
N ARG A 506 16.16 4.70 36.72
CA ARG A 506 17.23 5.36 37.46
C ARG A 506 18.38 4.41 37.80
N GLU A 507 18.09 3.22 38.31
CA GLU A 507 19.12 2.18 38.58
C GLU A 507 19.88 1.79 37.31
N LEU A 508 19.18 1.67 36.17
CA LEU A 508 19.84 1.40 34.88
C LEU A 508 20.77 2.54 34.47
N ILE A 509 20.34 3.79 34.61
CA ILE A 509 21.13 4.97 34.22
C ILE A 509 22.38 5.09 35.08
N GLU A 510 22.24 5.02 36.40
CA GLU A 510 23.36 5.10 37.34
C GLU A 510 24.32 3.92 37.14
N GLY A 511 23.81 2.70 37.04
CA GLY A 511 24.61 1.51 36.79
C GLY A 511 25.33 1.52 35.44
N ALA A 512 24.70 2.05 34.39
CA ALA A 512 25.33 2.17 33.08
C ALA A 512 26.50 3.18 33.11
N ARG A 513 26.34 4.31 33.80
CA ARG A 513 27.40 5.32 33.93
C ARG A 513 28.59 4.78 34.72
N ASP A 514 28.34 4.05 35.79
CA ASP A 514 29.39 3.36 36.56
C ASP A 514 30.12 2.31 35.71
N LYS A 515 29.38 1.47 34.97
CA LYS A 515 29.97 0.49 34.03
C LYS A 515 30.83 1.18 32.98
N LYS A 516 30.36 2.29 32.41
CA LYS A 516 31.10 3.07 31.41
C LYS A 516 32.40 3.62 31.99
N GLU A 517 32.37 4.20 33.19
CA GLU A 517 33.55 4.74 33.87
C GLU A 517 34.59 3.65 34.16
N LYS A 518 34.13 2.46 34.56
CA LYS A 518 34.98 1.29 34.86
C LYS A 518 35.40 0.49 33.61
N GLY A 519 34.98 0.89 32.41
CA GLY A 519 35.25 0.16 31.18
C GLY A 519 34.57 -1.21 31.07
N VAL A 520 33.50 -1.43 31.83
CA VAL A 520 32.71 -2.67 31.83
C VAL A 520 31.66 -2.63 30.72
N GLY A 521 31.56 -3.69 29.93
CA GLY A 521 30.58 -3.80 28.85
C GLY A 521 29.10 -3.80 29.32
N GLY A 522 28.18 -3.66 28.37
CA GLY A 522 26.73 -3.73 28.63
C GLY A 522 26.07 -2.40 29.01
N TRP A 523 26.83 -1.36 29.34
CA TRP A 523 26.29 -0.03 29.65
C TRP A 523 25.43 0.57 28.53
N ILE A 524 25.76 0.27 27.26
CA ILE A 524 24.99 0.72 26.09
C ILE A 524 23.57 0.16 26.13
N LEU A 525 23.43 -1.13 26.45
CA LEU A 525 22.13 -1.78 26.52
C LEU A 525 21.31 -1.21 27.68
N ASP A 526 21.92 -1.02 28.84
CA ASP A 526 21.24 -0.44 30.01
C ASP A 526 20.69 0.96 29.71
N LEU A 527 21.49 1.84 29.07
CA LEU A 527 21.01 3.16 28.66
C LEU A 527 19.96 3.08 27.53
N ALA A 528 20.08 2.13 26.60
CA ALA A 528 19.08 1.93 25.55
C ALA A 528 17.72 1.50 26.14
N VAL A 529 17.73 0.61 27.13
CA VAL A 529 16.53 0.19 27.87
C VAL A 529 15.96 1.36 28.68
N ALA A 530 16.80 2.13 29.36
CA ALA A 530 16.36 3.33 30.07
C ALA A 530 15.70 4.36 29.13
N GLN A 531 16.19 4.53 27.90
CA GLN A 531 15.53 5.44 26.94
C GLN A 531 14.11 5.01 26.60
N LEU A 532 13.82 3.71 26.56
CA LEU A 532 12.50 3.19 26.22
C LEU A 532 11.49 3.38 27.36
N TYR A 533 11.94 3.28 28.60
CA TYR A 533 11.05 3.10 29.75
C TYR A 533 11.11 4.21 30.81
N ASP A 534 11.93 5.26 30.64
CA ASP A 534 12.04 6.38 31.59
C ASP A 534 10.70 7.16 31.62
N ASP A 535 9.92 6.92 32.67
CA ASP A 535 8.53 7.38 32.82
C ASP A 535 8.41 8.90 32.61
N GLY A 536 7.51 9.30 31.71
CA GLY A 536 7.18 10.69 31.42
C GLY A 536 8.18 11.39 30.51
N LYS A 537 9.13 10.67 29.88
CA LYS A 537 10.07 11.27 28.93
C LYS A 537 9.67 11.12 27.47
N ALA A 538 8.87 10.10 27.11
CA ALA A 538 8.39 9.84 25.76
C ALA A 538 9.49 9.89 24.67
N ARG A 539 10.72 9.45 25.00
CA ARG A 539 11.87 9.58 24.10
C ARG A 539 11.69 8.71 22.85
N CYS A 540 11.16 7.51 23.04
CA CYS A 540 11.17 6.43 22.07
C CYS A 540 9.87 6.30 21.27
N LEU A 541 9.41 7.40 20.68
CA LEU A 541 8.26 7.44 19.78
C LEU A 541 8.69 7.98 18.41
N VAL A 542 8.65 7.15 17.37
CA VAL A 542 8.92 7.61 16.00
C VAL A 542 7.77 8.47 15.44
N ALA A 543 6.54 8.15 15.83
CA ALA A 543 5.31 8.84 15.44
C ALA A 543 4.27 8.72 16.58
N PRO A 544 3.24 9.61 16.62
CA PRO A 544 2.21 9.54 17.65
C PRO A 544 1.32 8.29 17.58
N SER A 545 1.04 7.80 16.37
CA SER A 545 0.23 6.62 16.06
C SER A 545 0.68 5.98 14.73
N TRP A 546 0.22 4.75 14.45
CA TRP A 546 0.48 4.07 13.18
C TRP A 546 -0.07 4.88 11.99
N LYS A 547 -1.29 5.43 12.13
CA LYS A 547 -1.95 6.27 11.10
C LYS A 547 -1.21 7.57 10.80
N GLU A 548 -0.50 8.11 11.78
CA GLU A 548 0.31 9.33 11.64
C GLU A 548 1.78 9.03 11.28
N SER A 549 2.10 7.77 11.00
CA SER A 549 3.40 7.33 10.50
C SER A 549 3.34 7.09 8.99
N ASP A 550 4.49 6.84 8.37
CA ASP A 550 4.58 6.44 6.96
C ASP A 550 4.31 4.93 6.76
N SER A 551 3.96 4.19 7.81
CA SER A 551 3.82 2.72 7.78
C SER A 551 2.77 2.24 6.78
N GLY A 552 1.65 2.96 6.66
CA GLY A 552 0.60 2.65 5.67
C GLY A 552 1.08 2.84 4.23
N LEU A 553 1.79 3.93 3.94
CA LEU A 553 2.41 4.19 2.63
C LEU A 553 3.38 3.06 2.25
N LEU A 554 4.12 2.54 3.22
CA LEU A 554 5.17 1.54 2.98
C LEU A 554 4.70 0.09 3.11
N GLY A 555 3.40 -0.16 3.33
CA GLY A 555 2.85 -1.51 3.48
C GLY A 555 3.32 -2.25 4.74
N VAL A 556 3.70 -1.52 5.79
CA VAL A 556 4.16 -2.10 7.06
C VAL A 556 2.94 -2.45 7.91
N VAL A 557 2.82 -3.73 8.29
CA VAL A 557 1.65 -4.23 9.03
C VAL A 557 1.57 -3.62 10.43
N GLU A 558 0.36 -3.17 10.81
CA GLU A 558 0.04 -2.77 12.19
C GLU A 558 -0.11 -4.01 13.07
N GLU A 559 0.63 -4.05 14.17
CA GLU A 559 0.70 -5.15 15.12
C GLU A 559 0.03 -4.77 16.45
N THR A 560 -0.56 -5.77 17.09
CA THR A 560 -1.01 -5.69 18.48
C THR A 560 0.02 -6.33 19.41
N ALA A 561 -0.03 -6.04 20.71
CA ALA A 561 0.84 -6.72 21.67
C ALA A 561 0.66 -8.25 21.61
N GLU A 562 -0.59 -8.71 21.41
CA GLU A 562 -0.95 -10.13 21.28
C GLU A 562 -0.37 -10.79 20.02
N SER A 563 -0.46 -10.14 18.86
CA SER A 563 0.09 -10.68 17.60
C SER A 563 1.63 -10.68 17.62
N LEU A 564 2.24 -9.61 18.13
CA LEU A 564 3.68 -9.52 18.32
C LEU A 564 4.20 -10.63 19.24
N VAL A 565 3.60 -10.79 20.42
CA VAL A 565 4.02 -11.82 21.39
C VAL A 565 3.84 -13.22 20.83
N ALA A 566 2.74 -13.48 20.12
CA ALA A 566 2.52 -14.77 19.46
C ALA A 566 3.66 -15.09 18.46
N SER A 567 4.05 -14.13 17.63
CA SER A 567 5.17 -14.25 16.69
C SER A 567 6.51 -14.45 17.41
N VAL A 568 6.71 -13.74 18.52
CA VAL A 568 7.92 -13.89 19.34
C VAL A 568 8.02 -15.30 19.92
N LEU A 569 6.95 -15.81 20.53
CA LEU A 569 6.91 -17.15 21.15
C LEU A 569 7.03 -18.28 20.12
N ALA A 570 6.46 -18.12 18.92
CA ALA A 570 6.53 -19.14 17.85
C ALA A 570 7.96 -19.42 17.34
N SER A 571 8.93 -18.60 17.73
CA SER A 571 10.30 -18.63 17.20
C SER A 571 11.38 -18.87 18.27
N VAL A 572 10.98 -19.21 19.50
CA VAL A 572 11.86 -19.41 20.67
C VAL A 572 12.01 -20.88 21.03
#